data_AF-A0A2T0SP57-F1
#
_entry.id   AF-A0A2T0SP57-F1
#
_cell.length_a   1.000
_cell.length_b   1.000
_cell.length_c   1.000
_cell.angle_alpha   90.00
_cell.angle_beta   90.00
_cell.angle_gamma   90.00
#
_symmetry.space_group_name_H-M   'P 1'
#
loop_
_entity.id
_entity.type
_entity.pdbx_description
1 polymer ?
#
loop_
_entity_poly.entity_id
_entity_poly.type
_entity_poly.pdbx_seq_one_letter_code
_entity_poly.pdbx_strand_id
1 'polypeptide(L)'
;MRSRLLKALTLSLTLPVVLVAGCVSEPGTGASPGVGGDGIKVGVLHSLSGTMAISEVTVKDAELLAIEELNASGGVLGKKLVPVTEDGASDWPTFAEKAQKLISQDKVATVFGGWTSASRKAMLPVFERNKALLWYPVQYEGLESSPYIFYTGATTNQQIVPALDYLAAQGKKKLFLVGSDYVFPRTANKIIKAYAAAKGIEVLGEEYTPLGHTEYGTLVNKLVDAKPDAVFNTLNGDSNVAFFKQLRSAGITAAGTPVVSVSVAEEEVKGIGPDNVAGHLVAWNYYQTTRTPANDTFVKAFKAKYGVDKVTSDPMEAGYNAVKLWAAAVTKAGSTDVEAVKKAAGGIAIDAPEGTTTIDGGNQHVSKTARIGVVEPDGQIKEVWSSGAPITPDPYLKGYDWASGLAP
;
A
#
# COMPACT_ATOMS: atom_id res chain seq x y z
N MET A 1 16.88 23.29 -117.09
CA MET A 1 18.04 23.88 -116.37
C MET A 1 17.82 23.68 -114.87
N ARG A 2 18.83 23.12 -114.18
CA ARG A 2 19.18 23.16 -112.73
C ARG A 2 18.20 23.90 -111.80
N SER A 3 17.85 23.48 -110.57
CA SER A 3 18.29 22.43 -109.64
C SER A 3 17.36 22.44 -108.40
N ARG A 4 17.17 21.27 -107.76
CA ARG A 4 16.95 20.95 -106.32
C ARG A 4 16.48 22.11 -105.37
N LEU A 5 15.50 21.95 -104.46
CA LEU A 5 15.61 21.20 -103.20
C LEU A 5 14.29 21.29 -102.39
N LEU A 6 13.95 20.14 -101.80
CA LEU A 6 13.30 19.85 -100.50
C LEU A 6 11.90 20.38 -100.09
N LYS A 7 11.03 19.36 -99.95
CA LYS A 7 9.86 19.15 -99.09
C LYS A 7 9.89 19.84 -97.71
N ALA A 8 8.77 20.43 -97.30
CA ALA A 8 7.92 19.93 -96.19
C ALA A 8 6.74 20.89 -95.95
N LEU A 9 5.54 20.33 -95.87
CA LEU A 9 4.25 21.02 -95.75
C LEU A 9 3.84 21.04 -94.27
N THR A 10 3.77 22.22 -93.65
CA THR A 10 3.25 22.41 -92.29
C THR A 10 1.74 22.68 -92.33
N LEU A 11 0.95 21.77 -91.77
CA LEU A 11 -0.48 21.96 -91.53
C LEU A 11 -0.72 22.01 -90.01
N SER A 12 -1.21 23.14 -89.54
CA SER A 12 -1.49 23.47 -88.15
C SER A 12 -2.72 22.70 -87.65
N LEU A 13 -2.55 21.82 -86.66
CA LEU A 13 -3.62 21.11 -85.97
C LEU A 13 -3.92 21.81 -84.63
N THR A 14 -5.13 22.33 -84.48
CA THR A 14 -5.73 22.76 -83.22
C THR A 14 -6.17 21.53 -82.43
N LEU A 15 -5.60 21.31 -81.24
CA LEU A 15 -5.92 20.21 -80.33
C LEU A 15 -6.99 20.65 -79.31
N PRO A 16 -8.03 19.83 -79.03
CA PRO A 16 -8.92 20.05 -77.90
C PRO A 16 -8.24 19.63 -76.59
N VAL A 17 -8.36 20.48 -75.56
CA VAL A 17 -7.89 20.22 -74.19
C VAL A 17 -8.81 19.17 -73.55
N VAL A 18 -8.25 18.00 -73.26
CA VAL A 18 -8.85 16.96 -72.42
C VAL A 18 -8.57 17.32 -70.96
N LEU A 19 -9.60 17.62 -70.17
CA LEU A 19 -9.51 17.67 -68.71
C LEU A 19 -9.33 16.24 -68.18
N VAL A 20 -8.13 15.93 -67.70
CA VAL A 20 -7.84 14.74 -66.92
C VAL A 20 -8.20 15.02 -65.46
N ALA A 21 -9.10 14.22 -64.90
CA ALA A 21 -9.40 14.20 -63.48
C ALA A 21 -8.17 13.72 -62.70
N GLY A 22 -7.44 14.65 -62.07
CA GLY A 22 -6.41 14.35 -61.09
C GLY A 22 -7.03 14.25 -59.70
N CYS A 23 -7.03 13.04 -59.12
CA CYS A 23 -7.28 12.83 -57.71
C CYS A 23 -6.26 13.62 -56.89
N VAL A 24 -6.71 14.67 -56.20
CA VAL A 24 -5.92 15.33 -55.17
C VAL A 24 -5.97 14.44 -53.93
N SER A 25 -4.86 13.77 -53.63
CA SER A 25 -4.62 13.12 -52.35
C SER A 25 -4.34 14.20 -51.30
N GLU A 26 -5.29 14.40 -50.39
CA GLU A 26 -5.09 15.17 -49.16
C GLU A 26 -3.98 14.53 -48.30
N PRO A 27 -3.16 15.32 -47.59
CA PRO A 27 -2.17 14.79 -46.67
C PRO A 27 -2.90 14.12 -45.52
N GLY A 28 -2.68 12.81 -45.40
CA GLY A 28 -3.25 11.96 -44.38
C GLY A 28 -2.98 12.52 -42.98
N THR A 29 -4.07 12.81 -42.27
CA THR A 29 -4.12 12.78 -40.82
C THR A 29 -3.41 11.51 -40.34
N GLY A 30 -2.28 11.69 -39.63
CA GLY A 30 -1.57 10.59 -38.99
C GLY A 30 -2.53 9.84 -38.09
N ALA A 31 -2.94 8.66 -38.55
CA ALA A 31 -3.70 7.72 -37.75
C ALA A 31 -2.88 7.43 -36.50
N SER A 32 -3.41 7.82 -35.34
CA SER A 32 -2.97 7.25 -34.07
C SER A 32 -3.00 5.72 -34.20
N PRO A 33 -2.00 4.99 -33.69
CA PRO A 33 -2.07 3.55 -33.63
C PRO A 33 -3.38 3.15 -32.94
N GLY A 34 -4.18 2.35 -33.64
CA GLY A 34 -5.51 1.96 -33.19
C GLY A 34 -5.49 1.41 -31.77
N VAL A 35 -6.46 1.87 -30.97
CA VAL A 35 -6.86 1.26 -29.70
C VAL A 35 -7.42 -0.13 -30.04
N GLY A 36 -6.56 -1.13 -30.02
CA GLY A 36 -6.91 -2.52 -30.28
C GLY A 36 -6.20 -3.45 -29.31
N GLY A 37 -6.96 -4.39 -28.76
CA GLY A 37 -6.44 -5.65 -28.24
C GLY A 37 -6.79 -5.93 -26.79
N ASP A 38 -5.80 -5.83 -25.90
CA ASP A 38 -5.90 -6.37 -24.56
C ASP A 38 -5.65 -5.26 -23.54
N GLY A 39 -6.47 -5.21 -22.48
CA GLY A 39 -6.28 -4.27 -21.39
C GLY A 39 -4.91 -4.43 -20.70
N ILE A 40 -4.54 -3.47 -19.85
CA ILE A 40 -3.29 -3.54 -19.10
C ILE A 40 -3.48 -4.51 -17.93
N LYS A 41 -2.83 -5.67 -17.97
CA LYS A 41 -2.87 -6.63 -16.86
C LYS A 41 -2.12 -6.08 -15.65
N VAL A 42 -2.73 -6.17 -14.48
CA VAL A 42 -2.11 -5.82 -13.19
C VAL A 42 -2.29 -6.97 -12.20
N GLY A 43 -1.25 -7.30 -11.45
CA GLY A 43 -1.30 -8.37 -10.45
C GLY A 43 -1.89 -7.85 -9.14
N VAL A 44 -2.68 -8.68 -8.48
CA VAL A 44 -3.21 -8.47 -7.13
C VAL A 44 -2.85 -9.68 -6.30
N LEU A 45 -1.89 -9.55 -5.37
CA LEU A 45 -1.30 -10.68 -4.65
C LEU A 45 -1.41 -10.48 -3.14
N HIS A 46 -2.34 -11.22 -2.54
CA HIS A 46 -2.74 -11.12 -1.14
C HIS A 46 -3.08 -12.50 -0.60
N SER A 47 -3.01 -12.70 0.72
CA SER A 47 -3.53 -13.92 1.36
C SER A 47 -5.06 -13.92 1.31
N LEU A 48 -5.63 -14.80 0.51
CA LEU A 48 -7.07 -15.07 0.46
C LEU A 48 -7.45 -16.26 1.35
N SER A 49 -6.45 -16.99 1.83
CA SER A 49 -6.54 -18.05 2.81
C SER A 49 -5.40 -17.96 3.85
N GLY A 50 -5.54 -18.69 4.95
CA GLY A 50 -4.59 -18.69 6.07
C GLY A 50 -4.83 -17.58 7.11
N THR A 51 -3.91 -17.50 8.08
CA THR A 51 -4.00 -16.62 9.28
C THR A 51 -4.12 -15.12 8.96
N MET A 52 -3.64 -14.69 7.80
CA MET A 52 -3.71 -13.29 7.37
C MET A 52 -4.93 -12.96 6.49
N ALA A 53 -5.77 -13.94 6.14
CA ALA A 53 -6.89 -13.72 5.22
C ALA A 53 -7.92 -12.69 5.74
N ILE A 54 -8.10 -12.60 7.06
CA ILE A 54 -8.98 -11.59 7.67
C ILE A 54 -8.55 -10.15 7.32
N SER A 55 -7.24 -9.94 7.16
CA SER A 55 -6.64 -8.64 6.90
C SER A 55 -6.43 -8.38 5.41
N GLU A 56 -6.02 -9.40 4.65
CA GLU A 56 -5.55 -9.22 3.27
C GLU A 56 -6.67 -9.26 2.21
N VAL A 57 -7.77 -9.98 2.47
CA VAL A 57 -8.91 -10.03 1.53
C VAL A 57 -9.51 -8.64 1.31
N THR A 58 -9.56 -7.81 2.35
CA THR A 58 -10.16 -6.48 2.31
C THR A 58 -9.27 -5.47 1.57
N VAL A 59 -7.94 -5.63 1.64
CA VAL A 59 -6.99 -4.84 0.83
C VAL A 59 -7.14 -5.16 -0.65
N LYS A 60 -7.21 -6.45 -1.00
CA LYS A 60 -7.53 -6.89 -2.36
C LYS A 60 -8.85 -6.27 -2.86
N ASP A 61 -9.89 -6.23 -2.03
CA ASP A 61 -11.16 -5.61 -2.39
C ASP A 61 -11.03 -4.08 -2.61
N ALA A 62 -10.23 -3.38 -1.81
CA ALA A 62 -9.99 -1.95 -1.98
C ALA A 62 -9.18 -1.63 -3.26
N GLU A 63 -8.18 -2.46 -3.59
CA GLU A 63 -7.43 -2.36 -4.86
C GLU A 63 -8.34 -2.60 -6.07
N LEU A 64 -9.22 -3.62 -6.00
CA LEU A 64 -10.18 -3.90 -7.06
C LEU A 64 -11.20 -2.77 -7.25
N LEU A 65 -11.61 -2.10 -6.17
CA LEU A 65 -12.43 -0.88 -6.26
C LEU A 65 -11.70 0.25 -7.00
N ALA A 66 -10.44 0.54 -6.65
CA ALA A 66 -9.66 1.56 -7.35
C ALA A 66 -9.51 1.26 -8.85
N ILE A 67 -9.25 -0.01 -9.18
CA ILE A 67 -9.15 -0.51 -10.57
C ILE A 67 -10.47 -0.27 -11.32
N GLU A 68 -11.61 -0.57 -10.70
CA GLU A 68 -12.92 -0.35 -11.30
C GLU A 68 -13.22 1.12 -11.53
N GLU A 69 -12.93 2.00 -10.57
CA GLU A 69 -13.12 3.45 -10.69
C GLU A 69 -12.26 4.05 -11.82
N LEU A 70 -10.98 3.63 -11.91
CA LEU A 70 -10.11 4.02 -13.02
C LEU A 70 -10.66 3.52 -14.36
N ASN A 71 -11.12 2.27 -14.41
CA ASN A 71 -11.75 1.72 -15.59
C ASN A 71 -12.99 2.51 -15.99
N ALA A 72 -13.90 2.82 -15.07
CA ALA A 72 -15.08 3.64 -15.32
C ALA A 72 -14.72 5.03 -15.87
N SER A 73 -13.56 5.56 -15.49
CA SER A 73 -13.04 6.86 -15.91
C SER A 73 -12.21 6.84 -17.22
N GLY A 74 -12.27 5.74 -17.98
CA GLY A 74 -11.56 5.60 -19.26
C GLY A 74 -10.28 4.76 -19.20
N GLY A 75 -9.91 4.24 -18.03
CA GLY A 75 -8.73 3.43 -17.82
C GLY A 75 -7.44 4.24 -17.73
N VAL A 76 -6.31 3.59 -17.98
CA VAL A 76 -4.97 4.20 -17.95
C VAL A 76 -4.38 4.15 -19.35
N LEU A 77 -3.91 5.30 -19.86
CA LEU A 77 -3.48 5.46 -21.26
C LEU A 77 -4.55 4.97 -22.27
N GLY A 78 -5.83 5.20 -21.96
CA GLY A 78 -6.97 4.78 -22.78
C GLY A 78 -7.25 3.27 -22.79
N LYS A 79 -6.61 2.49 -21.91
CA LYS A 79 -6.78 1.04 -21.78
C LYS A 79 -7.38 0.67 -20.44
N LYS A 80 -8.31 -0.28 -20.44
CA LYS A 80 -8.84 -0.86 -19.19
C LYS A 80 -7.76 -1.66 -18.48
N LEU A 81 -7.73 -1.58 -17.16
CA LEU A 81 -6.94 -2.44 -16.28
C LEU A 81 -7.64 -3.79 -16.11
N VAL A 82 -6.87 -4.88 -16.20
CA VAL A 82 -7.34 -6.27 -16.07
C VAL A 82 -6.64 -6.89 -14.85
N PRO A 83 -7.29 -6.97 -13.69
CA PRO A 83 -6.68 -7.56 -12.51
C PRO A 83 -6.49 -9.07 -12.68
N VAL A 84 -5.32 -9.58 -12.29
CA VAL A 84 -5.00 -11.00 -12.15
C VAL A 84 -4.71 -11.25 -10.68
N THR A 85 -5.65 -11.89 -9.98
CA THR A 85 -5.56 -12.15 -8.55
C THR A 85 -4.91 -13.51 -8.26
N GLU A 86 -3.97 -13.52 -7.32
CA GLU A 86 -3.33 -14.74 -6.81
C GLU A 86 -3.44 -14.79 -5.28
N ASP A 87 -3.56 -16.02 -4.74
CA ASP A 87 -3.59 -16.27 -3.29
C ASP A 87 -2.18 -16.55 -2.76
N GLY A 88 -1.70 -15.72 -1.85
CA GLY A 88 -0.45 -15.89 -1.13
C GLY A 88 -0.53 -16.86 0.06
N ALA A 89 -1.74 -17.29 0.45
CA ALA A 89 -2.03 -18.31 1.45
C ALA A 89 -1.38 -18.11 2.83
N SER A 90 -1.01 -16.88 3.19
CA SER A 90 -0.20 -16.56 4.37
C SER A 90 1.16 -17.28 4.42
N ASP A 91 1.73 -17.64 3.25
CA ASP A 91 2.96 -18.42 3.12
C ASP A 91 4.00 -17.71 2.25
N TRP A 92 5.15 -17.38 2.85
CA TRP A 92 6.16 -16.52 2.20
C TRP A 92 6.73 -17.11 0.90
N PRO A 93 7.07 -18.41 0.84
CA PRO A 93 7.43 -19.07 -0.42
C PRO A 93 6.33 -18.99 -1.49
N THR A 94 5.06 -19.19 -1.11
CA THR A 94 3.92 -19.08 -2.02
C THR A 94 3.81 -17.68 -2.61
N PHE A 95 3.98 -16.62 -1.80
CA PHE A 95 4.04 -15.25 -2.31
C PHE A 95 5.12 -15.06 -3.38
N ALA A 96 6.34 -15.59 -3.17
CA ALA A 96 7.40 -15.51 -4.16
C ALA A 96 7.08 -16.30 -5.45
N GLU A 97 6.49 -17.49 -5.33
CA GLU A 97 6.02 -18.29 -6.46
C GLU A 97 4.97 -17.54 -7.28
N LYS A 98 3.93 -17.00 -6.62
CA LYS A 98 2.84 -16.28 -7.29
C LYS A 98 3.30 -14.98 -7.90
N ALA A 99 4.21 -14.25 -7.25
CA ALA A 99 4.86 -13.08 -7.84
C ALA A 99 5.60 -13.46 -9.14
N GLN A 100 6.37 -14.55 -9.15
CA GLN A 100 7.08 -15.02 -10.34
C GLN A 100 6.10 -15.41 -11.46
N LYS A 101 4.98 -16.08 -11.13
CA LYS A 101 3.91 -16.41 -12.08
C LYS A 101 3.31 -15.15 -12.71
N LEU A 102 2.89 -14.19 -11.88
CA LEU A 102 2.29 -12.93 -12.34
C LEU A 102 3.22 -12.19 -13.31
N ILE A 103 4.51 -12.15 -13.01
CA ILE A 103 5.51 -11.46 -13.83
C ILE A 103 5.79 -12.22 -15.12
N SER A 104 6.11 -13.52 -15.05
CA SER A 104 6.62 -14.26 -16.21
C SER A 104 5.57 -14.88 -17.10
N GLN A 105 4.47 -15.36 -16.50
CA GLN A 105 3.40 -16.06 -17.24
C GLN A 105 2.28 -15.09 -17.59
N ASP A 106 1.75 -14.37 -16.60
CA ASP A 106 0.62 -13.46 -16.83
C ASP A 106 1.05 -12.13 -17.47
N LYS A 107 2.34 -11.79 -17.35
CA LYS A 107 2.97 -10.59 -17.93
C LYS A 107 2.28 -9.31 -17.46
N VAL A 108 2.02 -9.22 -16.16
CA VAL A 108 1.42 -8.02 -15.55
C VAL A 108 2.38 -6.83 -15.62
N ALA A 109 1.84 -5.64 -15.78
CA ALA A 109 2.62 -4.39 -15.81
C ALA A 109 3.15 -4.00 -14.42
N THR A 110 2.48 -4.41 -13.36
CA THR A 110 2.83 -4.18 -11.97
C THR A 110 2.10 -5.18 -11.09
N VAL A 111 2.52 -5.34 -9.84
CA VAL A 111 1.80 -6.08 -8.80
C VAL A 111 1.45 -5.14 -7.65
N PHE A 112 0.21 -5.22 -7.18
CA PHE A 112 -0.25 -4.64 -5.93
C PHE A 112 -0.35 -5.75 -4.89
N GLY A 113 0.24 -5.55 -3.72
CA GLY A 113 -0.01 -6.41 -2.57
C GLY A 113 1.20 -6.81 -1.74
N GLY A 114 1.04 -7.92 -1.01
CA GLY A 114 1.86 -8.29 0.12
C GLY A 114 1.37 -7.66 1.43
N TRP A 115 1.58 -8.38 2.53
CA TRP A 115 1.23 -7.91 3.87
C TRP A 115 2.36 -8.05 4.88
N THR A 116 2.84 -9.28 5.12
CA THR A 116 3.92 -9.43 6.10
C THR A 116 5.24 -9.04 5.46
N SER A 117 6.12 -8.49 6.27
CA SER A 117 7.50 -8.25 5.85
C SER A 117 8.24 -9.52 5.44
N ALA A 118 7.81 -10.70 5.92
CA ALA A 118 8.37 -11.97 5.47
C ALA A 118 7.94 -12.29 4.02
N SER A 119 6.65 -12.11 3.65
CA SER A 119 6.20 -12.17 2.25
C SER A 119 6.97 -11.18 1.39
N ARG A 120 7.07 -9.93 1.83
CA ARG A 120 7.79 -8.87 1.08
C ARG A 120 9.24 -9.25 0.82
N LYS A 121 9.97 -9.72 1.85
CA LYS A 121 11.36 -10.15 1.70
C LYS A 121 11.53 -11.38 0.81
N ALA A 122 10.55 -12.30 0.79
CA ALA A 122 10.55 -13.44 -0.12
C ALA A 122 10.30 -13.00 -1.59
N MET A 123 9.42 -12.01 -1.79
CA MET A 123 9.12 -11.44 -3.10
C MET A 123 10.21 -10.51 -3.63
N LEU A 124 10.92 -9.77 -2.77
CA LEU A 124 11.95 -8.78 -3.13
C LEU A 124 12.92 -9.27 -4.22
N PRO A 125 13.62 -10.42 -4.09
CA PRO A 125 14.54 -10.90 -5.12
C PRO A 125 13.84 -11.30 -6.44
N VAL A 126 12.54 -11.60 -6.41
CA VAL A 126 11.75 -11.84 -7.63
C VAL A 126 11.57 -10.52 -8.38
N PHE A 127 11.13 -9.46 -7.71
CA PHE A 127 10.91 -8.15 -8.35
C PHE A 127 12.21 -7.52 -8.84
N GLU A 128 13.29 -7.58 -8.06
CA GLU A 128 14.58 -6.98 -8.46
C GLU A 128 15.22 -7.69 -9.65
N ARG A 129 15.24 -9.03 -9.67
CA ARG A 129 15.83 -9.78 -10.79
C ARG A 129 15.06 -9.61 -12.09
N ASN A 130 13.73 -9.54 -12.00
CA ASN A 130 12.88 -9.37 -13.17
C ASN A 130 12.68 -7.89 -13.56
N LYS A 131 13.20 -6.94 -12.77
CA LYS A 131 12.96 -5.50 -12.91
C LYS A 131 11.46 -5.17 -13.01
N ALA A 132 10.65 -5.83 -12.19
CA ALA A 132 9.21 -5.64 -12.12
C ALA A 132 8.84 -4.71 -10.96
N LEU A 133 7.63 -4.16 -10.94
CA LEU A 133 7.17 -3.29 -9.85
C LEU A 133 6.24 -4.00 -8.88
N LEU A 134 6.52 -3.83 -7.59
CA LEU A 134 5.62 -4.10 -6.49
C LEU A 134 5.17 -2.79 -5.85
N TRP A 135 3.90 -2.68 -5.52
CA TRP A 135 3.36 -1.64 -4.64
C TRP A 135 2.87 -2.29 -3.36
N TYR A 136 3.53 -1.99 -2.26
CA TYR A 136 3.40 -2.65 -0.98
C TYR A 136 2.56 -1.79 0.00
N PRO A 137 1.30 -2.19 0.31
CA PRO A 137 0.29 -1.30 0.86
C PRO A 137 0.12 -1.38 2.38
N VAL A 138 1.21 -1.56 3.13
CA VAL A 138 1.10 -1.85 4.56
C VAL A 138 2.33 -1.34 5.31
N GLN A 139 2.14 -1.02 6.59
CA GLN A 139 3.22 -0.60 7.47
C GLN A 139 4.30 -1.68 7.59
N TYR A 140 5.56 -1.26 7.78
CA TYR A 140 6.66 -2.18 8.02
C TYR A 140 7.80 -1.60 8.85
N GLU A 141 8.82 -2.42 9.10
CA GLU A 141 9.92 -2.15 10.02
C GLU A 141 10.92 -1.08 9.57
N GLY A 142 10.84 -0.61 8.32
CA GLY A 142 11.89 0.22 7.73
C GLY A 142 13.15 -0.59 7.42
N LEU A 143 14.29 0.10 7.45
CA LEU A 143 15.63 -0.46 7.22
C LEU A 143 15.76 -1.21 5.88
N GLU A 144 14.97 -0.79 4.90
CA GLU A 144 14.92 -1.35 3.56
C GLU A 144 14.54 -0.25 2.57
N SER A 145 15.04 -0.37 1.36
CA SER A 145 14.54 0.38 0.22
C SER A 145 14.95 -0.38 -1.03
N SER A 146 14.00 -0.67 -1.90
CA SER A 146 14.27 -1.27 -3.21
C SER A 146 13.87 -0.28 -4.31
N PRO A 147 14.64 -0.17 -5.40
CA PRO A 147 14.21 0.58 -6.58
C PRO A 147 13.04 -0.07 -7.31
N TYR A 148 12.59 -1.27 -6.92
CA TYR A 148 11.51 -2.01 -7.57
C TYR A 148 10.28 -2.21 -6.67
N ILE A 149 10.29 -1.62 -5.47
CA ILE A 149 9.15 -1.63 -4.55
C ILE A 149 8.78 -0.19 -4.19
N PHE A 150 7.53 0.18 -4.45
CA PHE A 150 6.92 1.39 -3.90
C PHE A 150 6.23 1.04 -2.59
N TYR A 151 6.56 1.75 -1.51
CA TYR A 151 6.04 1.50 -0.18
C TYR A 151 4.94 2.52 0.11
N THR A 152 3.68 2.09 0.00
CA THR A 152 2.52 2.97 0.19
C THR A 152 1.92 2.88 1.60
N GLY A 153 2.42 1.98 2.44
CA GLY A 153 2.22 2.00 3.89
C GLY A 153 3.33 2.77 4.63
N ALA A 154 3.16 2.93 5.94
CA ALA A 154 4.09 3.69 6.77
C ALA A 154 5.38 2.95 7.13
N THR A 155 6.43 3.74 7.37
CA THR A 155 7.63 3.31 8.09
C THR A 155 7.54 3.67 9.56
N THR A 156 8.51 3.19 10.36
CA THR A 156 8.47 3.35 11.82
C THR A 156 8.48 4.81 12.29
N ASN A 157 9.11 5.74 11.56
CA ASN A 157 9.06 7.18 11.88
C ASN A 157 7.68 7.81 11.66
N GLN A 158 6.81 7.14 10.90
CA GLN A 158 5.47 7.61 10.54
C GLN A 158 4.35 6.91 11.34
N GLN A 159 4.69 5.94 12.20
CA GLN A 159 3.70 5.18 12.98
C GLN A 159 4.21 4.83 14.39
N ILE A 160 5.25 3.99 14.49
CA ILE A 160 5.77 3.50 15.79
C ILE A 160 6.33 4.65 16.64
N VAL A 161 7.17 5.51 16.07
CA VAL A 161 7.78 6.62 16.81
C VAL A 161 6.71 7.60 17.33
N PRO A 162 5.77 8.09 16.50
CA PRO A 162 4.62 8.88 17.00
C PRO A 162 3.79 8.19 18.08
N ALA A 163 3.57 6.88 17.99
CA ALA A 163 2.85 6.11 19.00
C ALA A 163 3.59 6.07 20.35
N LEU A 164 4.93 5.93 20.30
CA LEU A 164 5.76 5.98 21.50
C LEU A 164 5.86 7.40 22.08
N ASP A 165 5.94 8.43 21.23
CA ASP A 165 5.87 9.84 21.67
C ASP A 165 4.54 10.12 22.37
N TYR A 166 3.42 9.63 21.82
CA TYR A 166 2.11 9.75 22.44
C TYR A 166 2.06 9.08 23.81
N LEU A 167 2.53 7.83 23.94
CA LEU A 167 2.59 7.14 25.23
C LEU A 167 3.48 7.87 26.25
N ALA A 168 4.64 8.36 25.83
CA ALA A 168 5.54 9.13 26.68
C ALA A 168 4.88 10.42 27.18
N ALA A 169 4.15 11.13 26.31
CA ALA A 169 3.39 12.34 26.65
C ALA A 169 2.24 12.04 27.64
N GLN A 170 1.67 10.83 27.60
CA GLN A 170 0.71 10.33 28.59
C GLN A 170 1.37 9.86 29.90
N GLY A 171 2.68 10.07 30.08
CA GLY A 171 3.42 9.73 31.29
C GLY A 171 3.69 8.24 31.46
N LYS A 172 3.57 7.44 30.40
CA LYS A 172 3.87 6.00 30.42
C LYS A 172 5.38 5.79 30.42
N LYS A 173 5.89 5.06 31.42
CA LYS A 173 7.32 4.84 31.65
C LYS A 173 7.72 3.37 31.64
N LYS A 174 6.75 2.46 31.73
CA LYS A 174 6.96 1.01 31.72
C LYS A 174 6.17 0.36 30.59
N LEU A 175 6.86 -0.26 29.65
CA LEU A 175 6.26 -0.97 28.53
C LEU A 175 6.46 -2.48 28.66
N PHE A 176 5.50 -3.23 28.15
CA PHE A 176 5.68 -4.65 27.84
C PHE A 176 5.45 -4.85 26.34
N LEU A 177 6.35 -5.56 25.67
CA LEU A 177 6.29 -5.76 24.22
C LEU A 177 5.71 -7.15 23.92
N VAL A 178 4.76 -7.20 23.00
CA VAL A 178 4.16 -8.45 22.51
C VAL A 178 4.19 -8.43 21.00
N GLY A 179 4.61 -9.53 20.36
CA GLY A 179 4.72 -9.58 18.91
C GLY A 179 4.57 -10.98 18.32
N SER A 180 4.24 -11.03 17.03
CA SER A 180 4.29 -12.31 16.29
C SER A 180 5.73 -12.65 15.93
N ASP A 181 6.11 -13.93 15.96
CA ASP A 181 7.50 -14.38 15.79
C ASP A 181 7.92 -14.39 14.31
N TYR A 182 8.13 -13.19 13.74
CA TYR A 182 8.72 -13.01 12.42
C TYR A 182 9.42 -11.65 12.30
N VAL A 183 9.93 -11.31 11.11
CA VAL A 183 10.86 -10.20 10.90
C VAL A 183 10.30 -8.81 11.28
N PHE A 184 9.01 -8.54 11.05
CA PHE A 184 8.45 -7.22 11.38
C PHE A 184 8.45 -6.98 12.90
N PRO A 185 7.79 -7.78 13.75
CA PRO A 185 7.75 -7.53 15.19
C PRO A 185 9.14 -7.55 15.82
N ARG A 186 10.03 -8.45 15.37
CA ARG A 186 11.40 -8.51 15.88
C ARG A 186 12.21 -7.25 15.57
N THR A 187 12.04 -6.66 14.39
CA THR A 187 12.77 -5.45 14.00
C THR A 187 12.13 -4.21 14.60
N ALA A 188 10.79 -4.13 14.58
CA ALA A 188 10.03 -3.09 15.26
C ALA A 188 10.36 -3.02 16.75
N ASN A 189 10.40 -4.15 17.47
CA ASN A 189 10.71 -4.18 18.90
C ASN A 189 12.17 -3.83 19.20
N LYS A 190 13.12 -4.10 18.28
CA LYS A 190 14.49 -3.57 18.40
C LYS A 190 14.50 -2.04 18.33
N ILE A 191 13.75 -1.44 17.40
CA ILE A 191 13.59 0.02 17.27
C ILE A 191 12.91 0.60 18.51
N ILE A 192 11.82 -0.03 18.99
CA ILE A 192 11.09 0.38 20.20
C ILE A 192 12.01 0.35 21.42
N LYS A 193 12.84 -0.69 21.59
CA LYS A 193 13.80 -0.77 22.70
C LYS A 193 14.88 0.32 22.64
N ALA A 194 15.40 0.63 21.44
CA ALA A 194 16.36 1.71 21.26
C ALA A 194 15.75 3.07 21.62
N TYR A 195 14.53 3.35 21.13
CA TYR A 195 13.77 4.53 21.52
C TYR A 195 13.53 4.57 23.04
N ALA A 196 13.05 3.47 23.62
CA ALA A 196 12.72 3.39 25.04
C ALA A 196 13.93 3.67 25.93
N ALA A 197 15.08 3.07 25.62
CA ALA A 197 16.34 3.34 26.31
C ALA A 197 16.74 4.83 26.25
N ALA A 198 16.61 5.45 25.07
CA ALA A 198 16.94 6.87 24.89
C ALA A 198 15.97 7.83 25.61
N LYS A 199 14.73 7.40 25.85
CA LYS A 199 13.69 8.20 26.52
C LYS A 199 13.51 7.85 28.01
N GLY A 200 14.31 6.93 28.55
CA GLY A 200 14.18 6.48 29.94
C GLY A 200 12.88 5.71 30.21
N ILE A 201 12.36 5.03 29.20
CA ILE A 201 11.22 4.12 29.31
C ILE A 201 11.77 2.71 29.56
N GLU A 202 11.31 2.08 30.63
CA GLU A 202 11.68 0.72 31.01
C GLU A 202 10.86 -0.30 30.20
N VAL A 203 11.53 -1.30 29.61
CA VAL A 203 10.87 -2.44 28.97
C VAL A 203 10.90 -3.61 29.95
N LEU A 204 9.74 -3.95 30.50
CA LEU A 204 9.58 -4.96 31.55
C LEU A 204 9.63 -6.40 31.00
N GLY A 205 9.39 -6.57 29.71
CA GLY A 205 9.37 -7.86 29.05
C GLY A 205 9.09 -7.74 27.56
N GLU A 206 9.44 -8.78 26.83
CA GLU A 206 9.27 -8.91 25.38
C GLU A 206 8.95 -10.37 25.08
N GLU A 207 7.77 -10.63 24.56
CA GLU A 207 7.30 -11.99 24.28
C GLU A 207 6.87 -12.12 22.82
N TYR A 208 7.17 -13.29 22.24
CA TYR A 208 6.82 -13.63 20.88
C TYR A 208 5.99 -14.91 20.81
N THR A 209 4.97 -14.91 19.96
CA THR A 209 4.18 -16.09 19.63
C THR A 209 4.17 -16.32 18.12
N PRO A 210 4.08 -17.57 17.63
CA PRO A 210 3.92 -17.82 16.20
C PRO A 210 2.69 -17.11 15.62
N LEU A 211 2.68 -16.85 14.31
CA LEU A 211 1.43 -16.46 13.63
C LEU A 211 0.40 -17.58 13.76
N GLY A 212 -0.89 -17.21 13.85
CA GLY A 212 -1.97 -18.17 14.11
C GLY A 212 -2.03 -18.69 15.56
N HIS A 213 -1.18 -18.20 16.46
CA HIS A 213 -1.18 -18.65 17.86
C HIS A 213 -2.44 -18.20 18.60
N THR A 214 -3.05 -19.10 19.37
CA THR A 214 -4.31 -18.84 20.08
C THR A 214 -4.20 -18.91 21.61
N GLU A 215 -3.11 -19.43 22.17
CA GLU A 215 -3.00 -19.71 23.62
C GLU A 215 -2.16 -18.65 24.35
N TYR A 216 -2.77 -17.52 24.72
CA TYR A 216 -2.08 -16.38 25.34
C TYR A 216 -2.04 -16.39 26.86
N GLY A 217 -2.67 -17.36 27.54
CA GLY A 217 -2.82 -17.36 29.01
C GLY A 217 -1.51 -17.18 29.79
N THR A 218 -0.44 -17.88 29.39
CA THR A 218 0.89 -17.73 30.01
C THR A 218 1.45 -16.33 29.81
N LEU A 219 1.33 -15.76 28.62
CA LEU A 219 1.78 -14.40 28.32
C LEU A 219 0.97 -13.37 29.11
N VAL A 220 -0.35 -13.54 29.18
CA VAL A 220 -1.25 -12.68 29.94
C VAL A 220 -0.90 -12.71 31.44
N ASN A 221 -0.56 -13.86 32.01
CA ASN A 221 -0.09 -13.93 33.40
C ASN A 221 1.21 -13.14 33.61
N LYS A 222 2.16 -13.21 32.67
CA LYS A 222 3.38 -12.38 32.72
C LYS A 222 3.05 -10.87 32.70
N LEU A 223 2.03 -10.46 31.93
CA LEU A 223 1.56 -9.06 31.93
C LEU A 223 1.00 -8.64 33.30
N VAL A 224 0.19 -9.51 33.93
CA VAL A 224 -0.35 -9.27 35.27
C VAL A 224 0.77 -9.10 36.30
N ASP A 225 1.79 -9.95 36.25
CA ASP A 225 2.91 -9.92 37.19
C ASP A 225 3.82 -8.70 36.96
N ALA A 226 4.10 -8.37 35.70
CA ALA A 226 4.97 -7.26 35.33
C ALA A 226 4.34 -5.88 35.64
N LYS A 227 3.02 -5.75 35.53
CA LYS A 227 2.27 -4.48 35.73
C LYS A 227 2.83 -3.31 34.89
N PRO A 228 2.90 -3.44 33.55
CA PRO A 228 3.32 -2.34 32.70
C PRO A 228 2.31 -1.20 32.70
N ASP A 229 2.78 0.02 32.42
CA ASP A 229 1.90 1.18 32.24
C ASP A 229 1.13 1.11 30.92
N ALA A 230 1.70 0.42 29.92
CA ALA A 230 1.10 0.10 28.62
C ALA A 230 1.74 -1.14 27.98
N VAL A 231 0.98 -1.83 27.14
CA VAL A 231 1.50 -2.90 26.27
C VAL A 231 1.67 -2.34 24.86
N PHE A 232 2.82 -2.59 24.24
CA PHE A 232 3.03 -2.29 22.82
C PHE A 232 2.86 -3.58 22.02
N ASN A 233 1.79 -3.63 21.21
CA ASN A 233 1.36 -4.83 20.50
C ASN A 233 1.75 -4.78 19.02
N THR A 234 2.48 -5.81 18.60
CA THR A 234 2.92 -6.07 17.22
C THR A 234 2.45 -7.46 16.74
N LEU A 235 1.43 -8.03 17.37
CA LEU A 235 0.75 -9.24 16.88
C LEU A 235 -0.02 -8.93 15.59
N ASN A 236 -0.10 -9.91 14.68
CA ASN A 236 -0.75 -9.76 13.38
C ASN A 236 -1.86 -10.81 13.16
N GLY A 237 -2.82 -10.46 12.30
CA GLY A 237 -3.88 -11.38 11.86
C GLY A 237 -4.77 -11.87 13.00
N ASP A 238 -5.23 -13.11 12.87
CA ASP A 238 -6.14 -13.78 13.82
C ASP A 238 -5.57 -13.94 15.24
N SER A 239 -4.25 -13.83 15.43
CA SER A 239 -3.59 -13.85 16.73
C SER A 239 -4.09 -12.74 17.66
N ASN A 240 -4.47 -11.57 17.10
CA ASN A 240 -5.06 -10.48 17.88
C ASN A 240 -6.42 -10.88 18.48
N VAL A 241 -7.23 -11.69 17.78
CA VAL A 241 -8.54 -12.14 18.27
C VAL A 241 -8.39 -12.91 19.56
N ALA A 242 -7.47 -13.87 19.60
CA ALA A 242 -7.23 -14.68 20.79
C ALA A 242 -6.58 -13.88 21.92
N PHE A 243 -5.60 -13.03 21.59
CA PHE A 243 -4.89 -12.20 22.57
C PHE A 243 -5.84 -11.27 23.32
N PHE A 244 -6.64 -10.45 22.62
CA PHE A 244 -7.53 -9.48 23.27
C PHE A 244 -8.67 -10.15 24.05
N LYS A 245 -9.20 -11.28 23.58
CA LYS A 245 -10.19 -12.07 24.35
C LYS A 245 -9.62 -12.54 25.68
N GLN A 246 -8.42 -13.11 25.68
CA GLN A 246 -7.78 -13.61 26.90
C GLN A 246 -7.29 -12.48 27.81
N LEU A 247 -6.83 -11.36 27.24
CA LEU A 247 -6.50 -10.14 27.98
C LEU A 247 -7.72 -9.64 28.77
N ARG A 248 -8.88 -9.56 28.11
CA ARG A 248 -10.15 -9.17 28.73
C ARG A 248 -10.61 -10.18 29.78
N SER A 249 -10.51 -11.49 29.52
CA SER A 249 -10.86 -12.54 30.48
C SER A 249 -10.01 -12.50 31.76
N ALA A 250 -8.76 -12.04 31.67
CA ALA A 250 -7.89 -11.82 32.82
C ALA A 250 -8.16 -10.48 33.55
N GLY A 251 -9.17 -9.72 33.13
CA GLY A 251 -9.53 -8.43 33.74
C GLY A 251 -8.62 -7.28 33.34
N ILE A 252 -7.70 -7.47 32.39
CA ILE A 252 -6.89 -6.37 31.86
C ILE A 252 -7.74 -5.58 30.87
N THR A 253 -7.88 -4.29 31.14
CA THR A 253 -8.65 -3.35 30.33
C THR A 253 -7.83 -2.10 30.04
N ALA A 254 -8.22 -1.34 29.02
CA ALA A 254 -7.53 -0.12 28.63
C ALA A 254 -7.45 0.95 29.75
N ALA A 255 -8.38 0.93 30.71
CA ALA A 255 -8.37 1.85 31.85
C ALA A 255 -7.19 1.61 32.81
N GLY A 256 -6.74 0.34 32.92
CA GLY A 256 -5.58 -0.01 33.74
C GLY A 256 -4.30 -0.05 32.89
N THR A 257 -4.27 -0.94 31.91
CA THR A 257 -3.11 -1.18 31.05
C THR A 257 -3.57 -1.05 29.59
N PRO A 258 -3.51 0.17 29.01
CA PRO A 258 -3.80 0.35 27.59
C PRO A 258 -2.83 -0.48 26.75
N VAL A 259 -3.37 -1.03 25.67
CA VAL A 259 -2.58 -1.66 24.61
C VAL A 259 -2.54 -0.66 23.46
N VAL A 260 -1.36 -0.37 22.94
CA VAL A 260 -1.21 0.31 21.64
C VAL A 260 -0.87 -0.73 20.61
N SER A 261 -1.75 -0.92 19.63
CA SER A 261 -1.52 -1.83 18.52
C SER A 261 -1.12 -1.09 17.25
N VAL A 262 -0.15 -1.63 16.53
CA VAL A 262 0.23 -1.15 15.18
C VAL A 262 -0.26 -2.08 14.07
N SER A 263 -1.06 -3.09 14.42
CA SER A 263 -1.54 -4.16 13.52
C SER A 263 -2.96 -4.63 13.88
N VAL A 264 -3.79 -3.74 14.42
CA VAL A 264 -5.24 -3.93 14.61
C VAL A 264 -5.96 -2.75 13.99
N ALA A 265 -6.72 -2.97 12.92
CA ALA A 265 -7.57 -1.98 12.29
C ALA A 265 -9.06 -2.39 12.37
N GLU A 266 -9.94 -1.64 11.71
CA GLU A 266 -11.40 -1.79 11.82
C GLU A 266 -11.89 -3.22 11.52
N GLU A 267 -11.26 -3.92 10.56
CA GLU A 267 -11.61 -5.31 10.22
C GLU A 267 -11.20 -6.30 11.33
N GLU A 268 -10.02 -6.11 11.95
CA GLU A 268 -9.62 -6.93 13.10
C GLU A 268 -10.50 -6.66 14.32
N VAL A 269 -10.93 -5.41 14.56
CA VAL A 269 -11.82 -5.06 15.69
C VAL A 269 -13.10 -5.88 15.64
N LYS A 270 -13.68 -6.08 14.45
CA LYS A 270 -14.86 -6.95 14.27
C LYS A 270 -14.57 -8.40 14.63
N GLY A 271 -13.42 -8.95 14.20
CA GLY A 271 -13.02 -10.31 14.53
C GLY A 271 -12.71 -10.53 16.01
N ILE A 272 -12.08 -9.54 16.65
CA ILE A 272 -11.79 -9.51 18.08
C ILE A 272 -13.08 -9.44 18.90
N GLY A 273 -14.07 -8.70 18.40
CA GLY A 273 -15.28 -8.31 19.12
C GLY A 273 -15.04 -6.99 19.86
N PRO A 274 -15.78 -5.91 19.56
CA PRO A 274 -15.52 -4.58 20.11
C PRO A 274 -15.41 -4.53 21.64
N ASP A 275 -16.23 -5.29 22.37
CA ASP A 275 -16.19 -5.35 23.84
C ASP A 275 -14.84 -5.80 24.42
N ASN A 276 -14.05 -6.58 23.67
CA ASN A 276 -12.74 -7.07 24.09
C ASN A 276 -11.61 -6.05 23.87
N VAL A 277 -11.82 -5.06 23.00
CA VAL A 277 -10.77 -4.13 22.56
C VAL A 277 -11.16 -2.65 22.74
N ALA A 278 -12.40 -2.36 23.12
CA ALA A 278 -12.87 -1.00 23.39
C ALA A 278 -11.98 -0.29 24.43
N GLY A 279 -11.64 0.96 24.14
CA GLY A 279 -10.74 1.81 24.91
C GLY A 279 -9.25 1.59 24.61
N HIS A 280 -8.85 0.48 23.99
CA HIS A 280 -7.45 0.27 23.59
C HIS A 280 -7.09 1.18 22.42
N LEU A 281 -5.78 1.43 22.29
CA LEU A 281 -5.21 2.37 21.33
C LEU A 281 -4.71 1.62 20.10
N VAL A 282 -4.80 2.31 18.96
CA VAL A 282 -4.27 1.84 17.68
C VAL A 282 -3.53 3.00 17.01
N ALA A 283 -2.41 2.71 16.34
CA ALA A 283 -1.61 3.71 15.65
C ALA A 283 -1.57 3.40 14.15
N TRP A 284 -2.05 4.34 13.33
CA TRP A 284 -2.23 4.18 11.89
C TRP A 284 -2.10 5.54 11.20
N ASN A 285 -2.26 5.60 9.88
CA ASN A 285 -2.20 6.83 9.09
C ASN A 285 -3.56 7.27 8.54
N TYR A 286 -4.51 6.33 8.54
CA TYR A 286 -5.90 6.49 8.19
C TYR A 286 -6.82 5.72 9.15
N TYR A 287 -8.00 6.29 9.40
CA TYR A 287 -9.16 5.59 9.95
C TYR A 287 -10.35 5.80 9.03
N GLN A 288 -11.32 4.89 9.02
CA GLN A 288 -12.59 5.10 8.32
C GLN A 288 -13.26 6.42 8.73
N THR A 289 -13.03 6.87 9.96
CA THR A 289 -13.59 8.10 10.54
C THR A 289 -12.81 9.38 10.16
N THR A 290 -11.75 9.28 9.36
CA THR A 290 -10.95 10.43 8.90
C THR A 290 -11.83 11.42 8.14
N ARG A 291 -11.73 12.71 8.46
CA ARG A 291 -12.63 13.73 7.89
C ARG A 291 -12.01 14.42 6.67
N THR A 292 -12.15 13.81 5.50
CA THR A 292 -11.81 14.42 4.21
C THR A 292 -12.90 14.12 3.16
N PRO A 293 -13.12 15.00 2.16
CA PRO A 293 -14.05 14.72 1.07
C PRO A 293 -13.69 13.46 0.26
N ALA A 294 -12.39 13.20 0.09
CA ALA A 294 -11.88 12.00 -0.56
C ALA A 294 -12.26 10.74 0.23
N ASN A 295 -12.21 10.80 1.57
CA ASN A 295 -12.62 9.68 2.41
C ASN A 295 -14.12 9.39 2.33
N ASP A 296 -14.97 10.41 2.38
CA ASP A 296 -16.42 10.23 2.25
C ASP A 296 -16.78 9.50 0.95
N THR A 297 -16.06 9.81 -0.13
CA THR A 297 -16.21 9.16 -1.43
C THR A 297 -15.74 7.70 -1.37
N PHE A 298 -14.54 7.44 -0.84
CA PHE A 298 -13.97 6.10 -0.73
C PHE A 298 -14.84 5.17 0.13
N VAL A 299 -15.22 5.59 1.35
CA VAL A 299 -16.05 4.81 2.27
C VAL A 299 -17.42 4.52 1.65
N LYS A 300 -18.06 5.52 1.02
CA LYS A 300 -19.35 5.33 0.36
C LYS A 300 -19.25 4.35 -0.81
N ALA A 301 -18.24 4.47 -1.66
CA ALA A 301 -18.04 3.59 -2.80
C ALA A 301 -17.75 2.16 -2.35
N PHE A 302 -16.89 1.99 -1.34
CA PHE A 302 -16.55 0.68 -0.78
C PHE A 302 -17.78 -0.01 -0.18
N LYS A 303 -18.56 0.69 0.66
CA LYS A 303 -19.79 0.16 1.25
C LYS A 303 -20.87 -0.14 0.21
N ALA A 304 -20.99 0.70 -0.83
CA ALA A 304 -21.94 0.45 -1.91
C ALA A 304 -21.61 -0.84 -2.68
N LYS A 305 -20.32 -1.15 -2.86
CA LYS A 305 -19.86 -2.34 -3.58
C LYS A 305 -19.86 -3.62 -2.73
N TYR A 306 -19.38 -3.53 -1.49
CA TYR A 306 -19.09 -4.70 -0.66
C TYR A 306 -20.08 -4.91 0.49
N GLY A 307 -20.98 -3.95 0.74
CA GLY A 307 -22.03 -4.01 1.75
C GLY A 307 -21.93 -2.90 2.80
N VAL A 308 -23.08 -2.43 3.29
CA VAL A 308 -23.19 -1.29 4.21
C VAL A 308 -22.51 -1.52 5.57
N ASP A 309 -22.42 -2.78 6.00
CA ASP A 309 -21.79 -3.19 7.26
C ASP A 309 -20.28 -3.43 7.15
N LYS A 310 -19.71 -3.23 5.95
CA LYS A 310 -18.26 -3.30 5.75
C LYS A 310 -17.57 -2.05 6.27
N VAL A 311 -16.33 -2.20 6.68
CA VAL A 311 -15.50 -1.10 7.15
C VAL A 311 -14.34 -0.89 6.18
N THR A 312 -13.63 0.21 6.34
CA THR A 312 -12.36 0.49 5.66
C THR A 312 -11.27 0.68 6.71
N SER A 313 -10.02 0.44 6.34
CA SER A 313 -8.86 0.53 7.24
C SER A 313 -7.65 1.09 6.53
N ASP A 314 -6.59 1.38 7.29
CA ASP A 314 -5.35 1.96 6.77
C ASP A 314 -4.68 1.14 5.67
N PRO A 315 -4.49 -0.19 5.79
CA PRO A 315 -3.91 -0.99 4.70
C PRO A 315 -4.82 -1.04 3.45
N MET A 316 -6.15 -1.01 3.63
CA MET A 316 -7.09 -0.93 2.50
C MET A 316 -6.94 0.40 1.76
N GLU A 317 -6.84 1.49 2.50
CA GLU A 317 -6.59 2.83 1.97
C GLU A 317 -5.24 2.91 1.23
N ALA A 318 -4.18 2.34 1.81
CA ALA A 318 -2.87 2.30 1.20
C ALA A 318 -2.84 1.45 -0.09
N GLY A 319 -3.64 0.37 -0.17
CA GLY A 319 -3.83 -0.43 -1.39
C GLY A 319 -4.62 0.31 -2.46
N TYR A 320 -5.72 0.95 -2.07
CA TYR A 320 -6.50 1.84 -2.95
C TYR A 320 -5.63 2.97 -3.53
N ASN A 321 -4.81 3.60 -2.70
CA ASN A 321 -3.87 4.63 -3.11
C ASN A 321 -2.75 4.10 -3.99
N ALA A 322 -2.24 2.89 -3.74
CA ALA A 322 -1.21 2.28 -4.56
C ALA A 322 -1.61 2.19 -6.04
N VAL A 323 -2.85 1.75 -6.30
CA VAL A 323 -3.40 1.68 -7.66
C VAL A 323 -3.45 3.07 -8.31
N LYS A 324 -3.91 4.10 -7.57
CA LYS A 324 -4.02 5.47 -8.08
C LYS A 324 -2.67 6.13 -8.30
N LEU A 325 -1.72 5.95 -7.39
CA LEU A 325 -0.35 6.43 -7.50
C LEU A 325 0.36 5.80 -8.70
N TRP A 326 0.20 4.49 -8.90
CA TRP A 326 0.71 3.80 -10.09
C TRP A 326 0.10 4.36 -11.37
N ALA A 327 -1.22 4.54 -11.42
CA ALA A 327 -1.90 5.10 -12.59
C ALA A 327 -1.43 6.53 -12.91
N ALA A 328 -1.22 7.36 -11.88
CA ALA A 328 -0.65 8.70 -12.05
C ALA A 328 0.79 8.65 -12.57
N ALA A 329 1.62 7.73 -12.07
CA ALA A 329 2.99 7.53 -12.53
C ALA A 329 3.06 7.04 -13.98
N VAL A 330 2.21 6.08 -14.37
CA VAL A 330 2.07 5.60 -15.76
C VAL A 330 1.59 6.72 -16.68
N THR A 331 0.62 7.52 -16.24
CA THR A 331 0.10 8.65 -17.03
C THR A 331 1.19 9.70 -17.25
N LYS A 332 1.96 10.05 -16.22
CA LYS A 332 3.09 10.99 -16.33
C LYS A 332 4.23 10.43 -17.18
N ALA A 333 4.47 9.12 -17.13
CA ALA A 333 5.47 8.45 -17.96
C ALA A 333 5.02 8.27 -19.42
N GLY A 334 3.72 8.28 -19.69
CA GLY A 334 3.15 7.92 -21.00
C GLY A 334 3.35 6.45 -21.38
N SER A 335 3.70 5.59 -20.43
CA SER A 335 4.05 4.18 -20.66
C SER A 335 3.91 3.36 -19.38
N THR A 336 3.68 2.05 -19.53
CA THR A 336 3.75 1.07 -18.43
C THR A 336 5.15 0.47 -18.25
N ASP A 337 6.15 0.96 -19.00
CA ASP A 337 7.55 0.57 -18.82
C ASP A 337 8.03 0.89 -17.40
N VAL A 338 8.60 -0.10 -16.72
CA VAL A 338 8.95 0.00 -15.29
C VAL A 338 9.94 1.12 -15.01
N GLU A 339 10.98 1.28 -15.82
CA GLU A 339 12.00 2.30 -15.58
C GLU A 339 11.45 3.70 -15.86
N ALA A 340 10.62 3.86 -16.89
CA ALA A 340 9.92 5.11 -17.18
C ALA A 340 8.96 5.50 -16.04
N VAL A 341 8.18 4.54 -15.53
CA VAL A 341 7.24 4.74 -14.41
C VAL A 341 8.00 5.16 -13.15
N LYS A 342 9.07 4.45 -12.78
CA LYS A 342 9.90 4.79 -11.62
C LYS A 342 10.46 6.21 -11.69
N LYS A 343 11.03 6.57 -12.84
CA LYS A 343 11.58 7.90 -13.08
C LYS A 343 10.51 8.99 -12.99
N ALA A 344 9.29 8.71 -13.43
CA ALA A 344 8.17 9.64 -13.37
C ALA A 344 7.56 9.77 -11.96
N ALA A 345 7.65 8.72 -11.13
CA ALA A 345 6.92 8.61 -9.87
C ALA A 345 7.28 9.66 -8.82
N GLY A 346 8.55 10.10 -8.76
CA GLY A 346 9.01 11.05 -7.75
C GLY A 346 8.19 12.35 -7.73
N GLY A 347 7.72 12.73 -6.55
CA GLY A 347 6.94 13.95 -6.31
C GLY A 347 5.48 13.88 -6.80
N ILE A 348 5.00 12.72 -7.27
CA ILE A 348 3.57 12.55 -7.54
C ILE A 348 2.82 12.60 -6.21
N ALA A 349 1.82 13.47 -6.16
CA ALA A 349 0.89 13.61 -5.05
C ALA A 349 -0.54 13.32 -5.52
N ILE A 350 -1.34 12.70 -4.66
CA ILE A 350 -2.77 12.49 -4.89
C ILE A 350 -3.59 13.05 -3.72
N ASP A 351 -4.83 13.44 -4.00
CA ASP A 351 -5.84 13.68 -2.97
C ASP A 351 -6.41 12.32 -2.53
N ALA A 352 -5.82 11.76 -1.47
CA ALA A 352 -6.15 10.44 -0.95
C ALA A 352 -7.14 10.53 0.24
N PRO A 353 -7.80 9.42 0.60
CA PRO A 353 -8.69 9.39 1.77
C PRO A 353 -8.02 9.89 3.06
N GLU A 354 -6.74 9.58 3.28
CA GLU A 354 -5.96 10.07 4.43
C GLU A 354 -5.62 11.57 4.41
N GLY A 355 -5.88 12.26 3.31
CA GLY A 355 -5.34 13.57 2.95
C GLY A 355 -4.29 13.46 1.84
N THR A 356 -3.56 14.53 1.56
CA THR A 356 -2.52 14.49 0.52
C THR A 356 -1.39 13.52 0.88
N THR A 357 -1.10 12.56 -0.01
CA THR A 357 0.03 11.65 0.09
C THR A 357 0.93 11.81 -1.13
N THR A 358 2.25 11.81 -0.92
CA THR A 358 3.26 12.14 -1.95
C THR A 358 4.35 11.08 -1.98
N ILE A 359 4.73 10.63 -3.18
CA ILE A 359 5.87 9.72 -3.38
C ILE A 359 7.17 10.48 -3.18
N ASP A 360 7.99 10.01 -2.24
CA ASP A 360 9.38 10.41 -2.09
C ASP A 360 10.23 9.81 -3.23
N GLY A 361 10.78 10.67 -4.07
CA GLY A 361 11.56 10.25 -5.24
C GLY A 361 12.94 9.68 -4.90
N GLY A 362 13.42 9.84 -3.67
CA GLY A 362 14.72 9.35 -3.21
C GLY A 362 14.67 7.92 -2.68
N ASN A 363 13.53 7.48 -2.13
CA ASN A 363 13.42 6.17 -1.48
C ASN A 363 12.16 5.35 -1.85
N GLN A 364 11.30 5.83 -2.74
CA GLN A 364 10.06 5.16 -3.20
C GLN A 364 8.99 4.93 -2.12
N HIS A 365 9.11 5.56 -0.95
CA HIS A 365 8.07 5.56 0.07
C HIS A 365 7.11 6.73 -0.13
N VAL A 366 6.01 6.76 0.62
CA VAL A 366 5.07 7.89 0.61
C VAL A 366 5.07 8.64 1.94
N SER A 367 4.78 9.94 1.88
CA SER A 367 4.49 10.74 3.08
C SER A 367 3.19 10.28 3.74
N LYS A 368 3.17 10.13 5.07
CA LYS A 368 2.00 9.64 5.81
C LYS A 368 1.71 10.54 7.01
N THR A 369 0.44 10.88 7.25
CA THR A 369 0.05 11.58 8.48
C THR A 369 -0.04 10.56 9.60
N ALA A 370 0.65 10.74 10.72
CA ALA A 370 0.54 9.81 11.84
C ALA A 370 -0.72 10.11 12.66
N ARG A 371 -1.45 9.07 13.06
CA ARG A 371 -2.67 9.17 13.87
C ARG A 371 -2.65 8.14 14.99
N ILE A 372 -3.19 8.54 16.14
CA ILE A 372 -3.51 7.62 17.24
C ILE A 372 -5.03 7.65 17.42
N GLY A 373 -5.60 6.45 17.47
CA GLY A 373 -7.02 6.22 17.61
C GLY A 373 -7.33 5.39 18.86
N VAL A 374 -8.53 5.57 19.38
CA VAL A 374 -9.13 4.73 20.41
C VAL A 374 -10.23 3.91 19.76
N VAL A 375 -10.26 2.60 20.03
CA VAL A 375 -11.37 1.75 19.60
C VAL A 375 -12.59 2.04 20.46
N GLU A 376 -13.69 2.44 19.84
CA GLU A 376 -14.96 2.75 20.50
C GLU A 376 -15.82 1.47 20.65
N PRO A 377 -16.82 1.46 21.57
CA PRO A 377 -17.68 0.30 21.79
C PRO A 377 -18.49 -0.14 20.56
N ASP A 378 -18.73 0.76 19.60
CA ASP A 378 -19.40 0.45 18.34
C ASP A 378 -18.46 -0.20 17.29
N GLY A 379 -17.19 -0.41 17.65
CA GLY A 379 -16.16 -0.99 16.79
C GLY A 379 -15.52 0.01 15.82
N GLN A 380 -15.91 1.29 15.83
CA GLN A 380 -15.22 2.32 15.08
C GLN A 380 -13.96 2.78 15.82
N ILE A 381 -13.03 3.37 15.07
CA ILE A 381 -11.81 3.93 15.64
C ILE A 381 -11.95 5.45 15.63
N LYS A 382 -11.88 6.06 16.81
CA LYS A 382 -11.93 7.51 16.98
C LYS A 382 -10.52 8.06 17.09
N GLU A 383 -10.15 8.97 16.20
CA GLU A 383 -8.91 9.72 16.31
C GLU A 383 -8.86 10.54 17.61
N VAL A 384 -7.76 10.41 18.36
CA VAL A 384 -7.46 11.19 19.58
C VAL A 384 -6.19 12.02 19.46
N TRP A 385 -5.34 11.73 18.48
CA TRP A 385 -4.16 12.52 18.17
C TRP A 385 -3.79 12.39 16.69
N SER A 386 -3.19 13.43 16.13
CA SER A 386 -2.64 13.46 14.77
C SER A 386 -1.37 14.29 14.72
N SER A 387 -0.44 13.95 13.83
CA SER A 387 0.72 14.79 13.51
C SER A 387 0.33 16.11 12.85
N GLY A 388 -0.94 16.27 12.41
CA GLY A 388 -1.48 17.48 11.79
C GLY A 388 -1.03 17.70 10.33
N ALA A 389 0.09 17.11 9.94
CA ALA A 389 0.61 17.11 8.56
C ALA A 389 1.31 15.77 8.23
N PRO A 390 1.46 15.43 6.93
CA PRO A 390 2.22 14.27 6.51
C PRO A 390 3.68 14.34 6.95
N ILE A 391 4.18 13.24 7.51
CA ILE A 391 5.57 13.04 7.90
C ILE A 391 6.33 12.48 6.70
N THR A 392 7.47 13.08 6.37
CA THR A 392 8.39 12.57 5.34
C THR A 392 8.92 11.19 5.73
N PRO A 393 8.91 10.19 4.83
CA PRO A 393 9.40 8.86 5.16
C PRO A 393 10.91 8.86 5.41
N ASP A 394 11.31 8.32 6.56
CA ASP A 394 12.72 8.10 6.93
C ASP A 394 12.90 6.62 7.29
N PRO A 395 12.91 5.71 6.28
CA PRO A 395 12.93 4.27 6.53
C PRO A 395 14.17 3.83 7.32
N TYR A 396 15.25 4.60 7.29
CA TYR A 396 16.51 4.30 7.99
C TYR A 396 16.69 5.07 9.29
N LEU A 397 15.69 5.85 9.72
CA LEU A 397 15.71 6.65 10.94
C LEU A 397 16.93 7.58 11.05
N LYS A 398 17.42 8.11 9.92
CA LYS A 398 18.59 9.00 9.87
C LYS A 398 18.39 10.32 10.63
N GLY A 399 17.14 10.76 10.81
CA GLY A 399 16.77 11.93 11.59
C GLY A 399 16.77 11.72 13.11
N TYR A 400 17.11 10.53 13.60
CA TYR A 400 16.99 10.16 15.00
C TYR A 400 18.33 9.68 15.57
N ASP A 401 18.99 10.51 16.38
CA ASP A 401 20.30 10.19 16.97
C ASP A 401 20.30 8.85 17.73
N TRP A 402 19.20 8.54 18.43
CA TRP A 402 19.03 7.29 19.19
C TRP A 402 18.94 6.04 18.32
N ALA A 403 18.66 6.19 17.02
CA ALA A 403 18.60 5.09 16.06
C ALA A 403 19.96 4.78 15.43
N SER A 404 21.02 5.52 15.80
CA SER A 404 22.38 5.29 15.33
C SER A 404 22.81 3.83 15.55
N GLY A 405 23.17 3.15 14.47
CA GLY A 405 23.59 1.73 14.50
C GLY A 405 22.46 0.70 14.36
N LEU A 406 21.20 1.12 14.18
CA LEU A 406 20.10 0.21 13.84
C LEU A 406 20.07 -0.15 12.35
N ALA A 407 20.48 0.78 11.48
CA ALA A 407 20.60 0.53 10.05
C ALA A 407 21.81 -0.38 9.76
N PRO A 408 21.67 -1.36 8.83
CA PRO A 408 22.73 -2.27 8.45
C PRO A 408 23.90 -1.60 7.71
#